data_AF-A0ABC8KZT4-F1
#
_entry.id   AF-A0ABC8KZT4-F1
#
_cell.length_a   1.000
_cell.length_b   1.000
_cell.length_c   1.000
_cell.angle_alpha   90.00
_cell.angle_beta   90.00
_cell.angle_gamma   90.00
#
_symmetry.space_group_name_H-M   'P 1'
#
loop_
_entity.id
_entity.type
_entity.pdbx_description
1 polymer ?
#
loop_
_entity_poly.entity_id
_entity_poly.type
_entity_poly.pdbx_seq_one_letter_code
_entity_poly.pdbx_strand_id
1 'polypeptide(L)'
;MMLKLQIGTPPVEIEAFIDTGSEITWTNCLPCSNCLKPSRTAVFDPSKSSTYKEKISDGKSCTYDMVYLDKSYTKGTFATETVRIQSTSGKHYVMPGTTFGCSHNSSVDFKTVPSGVVGLN
;
A
#
# COMPACT_ATOMS: atom_id res chain seq x y z
N MET A 1 -16.04 -0.31 -0.01
CA MET A 1 -15.82 0.28 -1.36
C MET A 1 -14.38 0.00 -1.77
N MET A 2 -14.10 -0.26 -3.04
CA MET A 2 -12.76 -0.63 -3.52
C MET A 2 -12.29 0.26 -4.67
N LEU A 3 -10.97 0.44 -4.77
CA LEU A 3 -10.27 1.15 -5.83
C LEU A 3 -9.19 0.26 -6.43
N LYS A 4 -9.05 0.27 -7.76
CA LYS A 4 -7.86 -0.22 -8.46
C LYS A 4 -6.91 0.95 -8.68
N LEU A 5 -5.67 0.77 -8.27
CA LEU A 5 -4.58 1.73 -8.49
C LEU A 5 -3.32 0.96 -8.91
N GLN A 6 -2.37 1.64 -9.53
CA GLN A 6 -1.08 1.03 -9.87
C GLN A 6 0.03 1.66 -9.05
N ILE A 7 0.91 0.85 -8.49
CA ILE A 7 2.07 1.28 -7.70
C ILE A 7 3.35 0.80 -8.39
N GLY A 8 4.36 1.65 -8.46
CA GLY A 8 5.71 1.28 -8.87
C GLY A 8 6.07 1.59 -10.32
N THR A 9 7.34 1.33 -10.63
CA THR A 9 7.90 1.39 -11.98
C THR A 9 8.77 0.14 -12.21
N PRO A 10 8.30 -0.89 -12.92
CA PRO A 10 7.05 -0.94 -13.70
C PRO A 10 5.78 -0.94 -12.83
N PRO A 11 4.62 -0.50 -13.37
CA PRO A 11 3.37 -0.43 -12.60
C PRO A 11 2.83 -1.82 -12.22
N VAL A 12 2.46 -1.99 -10.96
CA VAL A 12 1.78 -3.17 -10.41
C VAL A 12 0.37 -2.79 -10.00
N GLU A 13 -0.64 -3.51 -10.49
CA GLU A 13 -2.04 -3.26 -10.09
C GLU A 13 -2.29 -3.74 -8.65
N ILE A 14 -2.84 -2.84 -7.84
CA ILE A 14 -3.22 -3.04 -6.45
C ILE A 14 -4.70 -2.72 -6.31
N GLU A 15 -5.46 -3.65 -5.76
CA GLU A 15 -6.82 -3.40 -5.29
C GLU A 15 -6.78 -2.99 -3.82
N ALA A 16 -7.45 -1.91 -3.46
CA ALA A 16 -7.43 -1.38 -2.10
C ALA A 16 -8.83 -0.99 -1.63
N PHE A 17 -9.09 -1.12 -0.32
CA PHE A 17 -10.29 -0.54 0.28
C PHE A 17 -10.14 0.98 0.38
N ILE A 18 -11.20 1.73 0.07
CA ILE A 18 -11.25 3.15 0.40
C ILE A 18 -11.77 3.28 1.83
N ASP A 19 -11.00 3.91 2.70
CA ASP A 19 -11.33 4.13 4.10
C ASP A 19 -11.20 5.62 4.45
N THR A 20 -12.34 6.27 4.65
CA THR A 20 -12.40 7.69 5.04
C THR A 20 -12.17 7.91 6.54
N GLY A 21 -12.01 6.83 7.32
CA GLY A 21 -11.75 6.88 8.76
C GLY A 21 -10.27 6.71 9.13
N SER A 22 -9.38 6.50 8.16
CA SER A 22 -7.93 6.37 8.39
C SER A 22 -7.11 7.37 7.58
N GLU A 23 -5.98 7.79 8.14
CA GLU A 23 -5.06 8.76 7.53
C GLU A 23 -4.06 8.09 6.57
N ILE A 24 -3.75 6.80 6.77
CA ILE A 24 -2.65 6.13 6.07
C ILE A 24 -3.17 5.32 4.89
N THR A 25 -2.69 5.66 3.70
CA THR A 25 -2.74 4.77 2.53
C THR A 25 -1.59 3.77 2.58
N TRP A 26 -1.87 2.47 2.49
CA TRP A 26 -0.86 1.42 2.57
C TRP A 26 -1.19 0.19 1.70
N THR A 27 -0.16 -0.58 1.36
CA THR A 27 -0.28 -1.89 0.70
C THR A 27 0.69 -2.89 1.30
N ASN A 28 0.43 -4.18 1.13
CA ASN A 28 1.35 -5.24 1.54
C ASN A 28 2.63 -5.24 0.70
N CYS A 29 3.78 -5.29 1.37
CA CYS A 29 5.11 -5.21 0.76
C CYS A 29 5.99 -6.40 1.15
N LEU A 30 6.85 -6.84 0.22
CA LEU A 30 7.93 -7.78 0.53
C LEU A 30 9.14 -7.06 1.17
N PRO A 31 9.88 -7.73 2.08
CA PRO A 31 9.56 -9.02 2.72
C PRO A 31 8.38 -8.87 3.69
N CYS A 32 7.51 -9.88 3.81
CA CYS A 32 6.38 -9.84 4.73
C CYS A 32 6.28 -11.10 5.60
N SER A 33 6.05 -10.91 6.89
CA SER A 33 5.96 -12.00 7.86
C SER A 33 4.59 -12.66 7.92
N ASN A 34 3.49 -11.89 7.81
CA ASN A 34 2.12 -12.40 7.98
C ASN A 34 1.14 -12.03 6.84
N CYS A 35 1.64 -11.73 5.64
CA CYS A 35 0.78 -11.40 4.48
C CYS A 35 0.16 -12.65 3.81
N LEU A 36 -0.24 -13.66 4.60
CA LEU A 36 -0.64 -14.99 4.12
C LEU A 36 -1.83 -14.91 3.12
N LYS A 37 -1.57 -15.45 1.93
CA LYS A 37 -2.35 -15.36 0.67
C LYS A 37 -3.67 -16.15 0.66
N PRO A 38 -4.61 -15.75 -0.21
CA PRO A 38 -4.91 -16.58 -1.40
C PRO A 38 -4.21 -16.02 -2.64
N SER A 39 -3.93 -16.85 -3.64
CA SER A 39 -3.10 -16.57 -4.84
C SER A 39 -3.61 -15.44 -5.77
N ARG A 40 -4.51 -14.56 -5.31
CA ARG A 40 -5.23 -13.56 -6.10
C ARG A 40 -4.88 -12.12 -5.77
N THR A 41 -4.14 -11.87 -4.68
CA THR A 41 -3.77 -10.52 -4.23
C THR A 41 -2.30 -10.22 -4.54
N ALA A 42 -2.06 -9.08 -5.19
CA ALA A 42 -0.72 -8.60 -5.52
C ALA A 42 -0.02 -8.05 -4.28
N VAL A 43 1.12 -8.62 -3.92
CA VAL A 43 2.01 -8.05 -2.90
C VAL A 43 3.05 -7.21 -3.64
N PHE A 44 3.20 -5.95 -3.24
CA PHE A 44 4.17 -5.05 -3.86
C PHE A 44 5.59 -5.50 -3.48
N ASP A 45 6.50 -5.49 -4.45
CA ASP A 45 7.91 -5.84 -4.24
C ASP A 45 8.75 -4.56 -4.44
N PRO A 46 9.13 -3.87 -3.34
CA PRO A 46 9.88 -2.62 -3.43
C PRO A 46 11.19 -2.76 -4.20
N SER A 47 11.83 -3.93 -4.15
CA SER A 47 13.12 -4.18 -4.82
C SER A 47 13.03 -4.16 -6.34
N LYS A 48 11.82 -4.31 -6.90
CA LYS A 48 11.57 -4.34 -8.34
C LYS A 48 11.13 -3.00 -8.91
N SER A 49 10.88 -2.01 -8.07
CA SER A 49 10.46 -0.68 -8.50
C SER A 49 11.63 0.29 -8.55
N SER A 50 11.88 0.90 -9.70
CA SER A 50 12.93 1.91 -9.87
C SER A 50 12.61 3.27 -9.23
N THR A 51 11.35 3.49 -8.84
CA THR A 51 10.87 4.75 -8.26
C THR A 51 10.55 4.64 -6.76
N TYR A 52 10.75 3.47 -6.16
CA TYR A 52 10.59 3.26 -4.73
C TYR A 52 11.68 3.99 -3.94
N LYS A 53 11.28 4.74 -2.91
CA LYS A 53 12.22 5.33 -1.94
C LYS A 53 11.67 5.18 -0.54
N GLU A 54 12.29 4.32 0.25
CA GLU A 54 11.99 4.22 1.68
C GLU A 54 12.31 5.56 2.39
N LYS A 55 11.44 5.97 3.31
CA LYS A 55 11.70 7.15 4.15
C LYS A 55 12.59 6.77 5.33
N ILE A 56 13.55 7.65 5.61
CA ILE A 56 14.49 7.49 6.72
C ILE A 56 14.25 8.61 7.75
N SER A 57 14.05 8.23 9.01
CA SER A 57 13.98 9.09 10.20
C SER A 57 15.14 8.74 11.11
N ASP A 58 15.95 9.72 11.47
CA ASP A 58 17.06 9.56 12.43
C ASP A 58 18.03 8.40 12.08
N GLY A 59 18.33 8.26 10.78
CA GLY A 59 19.23 7.23 10.26
C GLY A 59 18.64 5.83 10.20
N LYS A 60 17.33 5.66 10.40
CA LYS A 60 16.61 4.37 10.34
C LYS A 60 15.34 4.48 9.50
N SER A 61 14.80 3.36 9.04
CA SER A 61 13.52 3.33 8.32
C SER A 61 12.40 3.93 9.17
N CYS A 62 11.59 4.83 8.59
CA CYS A 62 10.43 5.41 9.25
C CYS A 62 9.34 4.33 9.42
N THR A 63 9.22 3.74 10.60
CA THR A 63 8.20 2.71 10.86
C THR A 63 6.85 3.30 11.26
N TYR A 64 5.76 2.60 10.93
CA TYR A 64 4.42 2.89 11.46
C TYR A 64 3.76 1.63 12.03
N ASP A 65 2.84 1.85 12.97
CA ASP A 65 1.97 0.83 13.55
C ASP A 65 0.56 1.43 13.66
N MET A 66 -0.40 0.85 12.94
CA MET A 66 -1.78 1.31 12.92
C MET A 66 -2.71 0.16 13.29
N VAL A 67 -3.64 0.46 14.22
CA VAL A 67 -4.65 -0.48 14.71
C VAL A 67 -6.03 0.09 14.40
N TYR A 68 -6.86 -0.69 13.74
CA TYR A 68 -8.24 -0.37 13.40
C TYR A 68 -9.19 -0.68 14.56
N LEU A 69 -10.42 -0.15 14.50
CA LEU A 69 -11.45 -0.35 15.54
C LEU A 69 -11.83 -1.82 15.75
N ASP A 70 -11.76 -2.64 14.69
CA ASP A 70 -12.00 -4.09 14.75
C ASP A 70 -10.81 -4.88 15.32
N LYS A 71 -9.78 -4.17 15.81
CA LYS A 71 -8.51 -4.69 16.35
C LYS A 71 -7.61 -5.31 15.29
N SER A 72 -7.95 -5.20 14.00
CA SER A 72 -7.00 -5.51 12.94
C SER A 72 -5.89 -4.47 12.91
N TYR A 73 -4.72 -4.84 12.38
CA TYR A 73 -3.57 -3.95 12.36
C TYR A 73 -2.75 -4.05 11.08
N THR A 74 -1.93 -3.04 10.83
CA THR A 74 -0.85 -3.03 9.83
C THR A 74 0.38 -2.36 10.43
N LYS A 75 1.55 -2.96 10.15
CA LYS A 75 2.86 -2.48 10.58
C LYS A 75 3.81 -2.52 9.41
N GLY A 76 4.60 -1.46 9.26
CA GLY A 76 5.39 -1.28 8.06
C GLY A 76 6.35 -0.11 8.12
N THR A 77 6.89 0.25 6.96
CA THR A 77 7.71 1.46 6.78
C THR A 77 6.99 2.47 5.89
N PHE A 78 7.21 3.75 6.11
CA PHE A 78 6.79 4.77 5.17
C PHE A 78 7.77 4.83 3.99
N ALA A 79 7.23 4.99 2.80
CA ALA A 79 8.00 5.15 1.58
C ALA A 79 7.32 6.17 0.66
N THR A 80 8.02 6.53 -0.42
CA THR A 80 7.44 7.24 -1.55
C THR A 80 7.51 6.39 -2.80
N GLU A 81 6.49 6.51 -3.65
CA GLU A 81 6.38 5.75 -4.89
C GLU A 81 5.54 6.51 -5.92
N THR A 82 5.57 6.07 -7.17
CA THR A 82 4.67 6.49 -8.23
C THR A 82 3.38 5.72 -8.15
N VAL A 83 2.27 6.42 -7.88
CA VAL A 83 0.92 5.89 -7.86
C VAL A 83 0.17 6.35 -9.10
N ARG A 84 -0.62 5.46 -9.72
CA ARG A 84 -1.46 5.79 -10.88
C ARG A 84 -2.89 5.38 -10.61
N ILE A 85 -3.83 6.25 -10.96
CA ILE A 85 -5.27 5.97 -10.85
C ILE A 85 -5.91 6.15 -12.23
N GLN A 86 -6.84 5.26 -12.58
CA GLN A 86 -7.60 5.41 -13.80
C GLN A 86 -8.51 6.66 -13.71
N SER A 87 -8.34 7.61 -14.63
CA SER A 87 -9.22 8.78 -14.73
C SER A 87 -10.44 8.48 -15.60
N THR A 88 -11.53 9.23 -15.38
CA THR A 88 -12.71 9.27 -16.25
C THR A 88 -12.40 9.72 -17.67
N SER A 89 -11.28 10.41 -17.87
CA SER A 89 -10.77 10.78 -19.20
C SER A 89 -10.21 9.61 -20.02
N GLY A 90 -10.14 8.40 -19.44
CA GLY A 90 -9.55 7.21 -20.08
C GLY A 90 -8.03 7.13 -19.94
N LYS A 91 -7.35 8.19 -19.51
CA LYS A 91 -5.90 8.20 -19.22
C LYS A 91 -5.64 7.93 -17.74
N HIS A 92 -4.49 7.37 -17.41
CA HIS A 92 -4.06 7.28 -16.01
C HIS A 92 -3.62 8.66 -15.51
N TYR A 93 -4.10 9.06 -14.33
CA TYR A 93 -3.51 10.16 -13.58
C TYR A 93 -2.31 9.63 -12.82
N VAL A 94 -1.13 10.22 -13.03
CA VAL A 94 0.15 9.75 -12.47
C VAL A 94 0.59 10.68 -11.36
N MET A 95 0.85 10.12 -10.18
CA MET A 95 1.25 10.82 -8.98
C MET A 95 2.63 10.30 -8.54
N PRO A 96 3.73 10.92 -8.97
CA PRO A 96 5.06 10.57 -8.49
C PRO A 96 5.28 11.07 -7.07
N GLY A 97 6.10 10.35 -6.29
CA GLY A 97 6.48 10.78 -4.94
C GLY A 97 5.36 10.71 -3.90
N THR A 98 4.28 9.96 -4.19
CA THR A 98 3.18 9.73 -3.24
C THR A 98 3.71 8.98 -2.03
N THR A 99 3.47 9.53 -0.83
CA THR A 99 3.79 8.84 0.42
C THR A 99 2.77 7.76 0.68
N PHE A 100 3.23 6.57 1.04
CA PHE A 100 2.37 5.45 1.42
C PHE A 100 3.07 4.56 2.46
N GLY A 101 2.30 3.71 3.12
CA GLY A 101 2.78 2.66 4.02
C GLY A 101 3.09 1.36 3.27
N CYS A 102 4.30 0.85 3.42
CA CYS A 102 4.72 -0.47 3.00
C CYS A 102 4.51 -1.46 4.16
N SER A 103 3.40 -2.19 4.16
CA SER A 103 3.03 -3.11 5.23
C SER A 103 3.81 -4.42 5.14
N HIS A 104 4.62 -4.71 6.15
CA HIS A 104 5.40 -5.95 6.28
C HIS A 104 4.77 -6.95 7.24
N ASN A 105 3.70 -6.55 7.95
CA ASN A 105 2.93 -7.39 8.85
C ASN A 105 1.54 -6.77 9.05
N SER A 106 0.48 -7.47 8.64
CA SER A 106 -0.89 -7.03 8.86
C SER A 106 -1.78 -8.21 9.24
N SER A 107 -2.75 -7.99 10.13
CA SER A 107 -3.82 -8.95 10.42
C SER A 107 -5.11 -8.65 9.67
N VAL A 108 -5.11 -7.64 8.80
CA VAL A 108 -6.26 -7.31 7.96
C VAL A 108 -6.54 -8.50 7.05
N ASP A 109 -7.69 -9.12 7.25
CA ASP A 109 -8.08 -10.34 6.58
C ASP A 109 -8.55 -10.03 5.16
N PHE A 110 -7.64 -10.18 4.21
CA PHE A 110 -7.88 -9.96 2.79
C PHE A 110 -8.46 -11.18 2.06
N LYS A 111 -9.16 -12.07 2.77
CA LYS A 111 -9.66 -13.37 2.27
C LYS A 111 -10.31 -13.39 0.89
N THR A 112 -10.73 -12.26 0.32
CA THR A 112 -11.27 -12.23 -1.04
C THR A 112 -10.63 -11.28 -2.04
N VAL A 113 -10.11 -10.06 -1.76
CA VAL A 113 -9.64 -9.23 -2.90
C VAL A 113 -8.61 -8.10 -2.68
N PRO A 114 -8.66 -7.20 -1.69
CA PRO A 114 -7.72 -6.07 -1.69
C PRO A 114 -6.36 -6.42 -1.07
N SER A 115 -5.30 -5.74 -1.49
CA SER A 115 -3.93 -5.88 -0.97
C SER A 115 -3.47 -4.65 -0.18
N GLY A 116 -4.43 -3.80 0.23
CA GLY A 116 -4.17 -2.54 0.90
C GLY A 116 -5.42 -1.72 1.21
N VAL A 117 -5.19 -0.52 1.74
CA VAL A 117 -6.20 0.49 2.11
C VAL A 117 -5.74 1.86 1.63
N VAL A 118 -6.68 2.69 1.16
CA VAL A 118 -6.49 4.10 0.82
C VAL A 118 -7.18 4.93 1.89
N GLY A 119 -6.39 5.52 2.78
CA GLY A 119 -6.84 6.45 3.81
C GLY A 119 -7.13 7.84 3.23
N LEU A 120 -8.21 8.48 3.69
CA LEU A 120 -8.70 9.78 3.19
C LEU A 120 -9.14 10.75 4.32
N ASN A 121 -8.66 10.54 5.56
CA ASN A 121 -8.89 11.47 6.67
C ASN A 121 -7.85 12.60 6.72
#